data_AF-A0A951LYZ5-F1
#
_entry.id   AF-A0A951LYZ5-F1
#
_cell.length_a   1.000
_cell.length_b   1.000
_cell.length_c   1.000
_cell.angle_alpha   90.00
_cell.angle_beta   90.00
_cell.angle_gamma   90.00
#
_symmetry.space_group_name_H-M   'P 1'
#
loop_
_entity.id
_entity.type
_entity.pdbx_description
1 polymer ?
#
loop_
_entity_poly.entity_id
_entity_poly.type
_entity_poly.pdbx_seq_one_letter_code
_entity_poly.pdbx_strand_id
1 'polypeptide(L)' 'MPGKRIQVDEETWQALTLLAKDRKINFQKLSEEAFADLLRKHDRPTTLKAALRQSTNEDRPRRSTKRRK' A
#
# COMPACT_ATOMS: atom_id res chain seq x y z
N MET A 1 18.06 5.54 7.55
CA MET A 1 17.94 6.05 6.17
C MET A 1 17.08 7.31 6.19
N PRO A 2 17.47 8.41 5.52
CA PRO A 2 16.62 9.59 5.46
C PRO A 2 15.31 9.24 4.74
N GLY A 3 14.18 9.50 5.40
CA GLY A 3 12.85 9.22 4.86
C GLY A 3 12.41 10.23 3.79
N LYS A 4 11.40 9.86 3.00
CA LYS A 4 10.70 10.83 2.13
C LYS A 4 9.80 11.72 2.98
N ARG A 5 9.75 13.02 2.67
CA ARG A 5 8.84 13.99 3.30
C ARG A 5 7.62 14.18 2.43
N ILE A 6 6.45 14.26 3.06
CA ILE A 6 5.19 14.62 2.41
C ILE A 6 4.63 15.84 3.13
N GLN A 7 4.03 16.75 2.37
CA GLN A 7 3.29 17.87 2.94
C GLN A 7 1.83 17.47 3.05
N VAL A 8 1.26 17.70 4.23
CA VAL A 8 -0.16 17.52 4.52
C VAL A 8 -0.65 18.89 4.96
N ASP A 9 -1.76 19.34 4.42
CA ASP A 9 -2.39 20.58 4.88
C ASP A 9 -2.92 20.43 6.31
N GLU A 10 -3.14 21.55 6.99
CA GLU A 10 -3.49 21.56 8.40
C GLU A 10 -4.86 20.91 8.68
N GLU A 11 -5.84 21.12 7.80
CA GLU A 11 -7.18 20.55 7.94
C GLU A 11 -7.14 19.02 7.86
N THR A 12 -6.46 18.49 6.85
CA THR A 12 -6.26 17.05 6.68
C THR A 12 -5.47 16.47 7.86
N TRP A 13 -4.45 17.18 8.36
CA TRP A 13 -3.67 16.72 9.51
C TRP A 13 -4.51 16.59 10.79
N GLN A 14 -5.39 17.56 11.05
CA GLN A 14 -6.31 17.50 12.18
C GLN A 14 -7.28 16.33 12.06
N ALA A 15 -7.85 16.10 10.87
CA ALA A 15 -8.74 14.98 10.61
C ALA A 15 -8.05 13.62 10.81
N LEU A 16 -6.82 13.46 10.31
CA LEU A 16 -6.01 12.24 10.50
C LEU A 16 -5.66 12.01 11.97
N THR A 17 -5.39 13.08 12.72
CA THR A 17 -5.10 12.99 14.16
C THR A 17 -6.32 12.55 14.95
N LEU A 18 -7.51 13.08 14.63
CA LEU A 18 -8.76 12.65 15.24
C LEU A 18 -9.04 11.17 14.94
N LEU A 19 -8.92 10.77 13.68
CA LEU A 19 -9.12 9.38 13.26
C LEU A 19 -8.15 8.41 13.98
N ALA A 20 -6.89 8.81 14.14
CA ALA A 20 -5.91 8.01 14.87
C ALA A 20 -6.31 7.82 16.35
N LYS A 21 -6.80 8.88 16.99
CA LYS A 21 -7.32 8.83 18.38
C LYS A 21 -8.53 7.93 18.51
N ASP A 22 -9.51 8.08 17.61
CA ASP A 22 -10.75 7.28 17.62
C ASP A 22 -10.45 5.79 17.46
N ARG A 23 -9.49 5.46 16.58
CA ARG A 23 -9.02 4.08 16.36
C ARG A 23 -8.01 3.58 17.39
N LYS A 24 -7.55 4.44 18.31
CA LYS A 24 -6.50 4.16 19.32
C LYS A 24 -5.21 3.62 18.70
N ILE A 25 -4.81 4.15 17.55
CA ILE A 25 -3.56 3.82 16.88
C ILE A 25 -2.70 5.07 16.68
N ASN A 26 -1.42 4.90 16.41
CA ASN A 26 -0.55 6.01 16.05
C ASN A 26 -0.67 6.33 14.53
N PHE A 27 -0.20 7.52 14.15
CA PHE A 27 -0.22 7.98 12.76
C PHE A 27 0.56 7.07 11.81
N GLN A 28 1.67 6.48 12.27
CA GLN A 28 2.48 5.56 11.47
C GLN A 28 1.65 4.34 11.05
N LYS A 29 0.95 3.70 11.99
CA LYS A 29 0.11 2.54 11.71
C LYS A 29 -1.07 2.89 10.80
N LEU A 30 -1.69 4.04 11.03
CA LEU A 30 -2.76 4.56 10.16
C LEU A 30 -2.26 4.73 8.72
N SER A 31 -1.06 5.28 8.55
CA SER A 31 -0.43 5.50 7.24
C SER A 31 -0.10 4.17 6.54
N GLU A 32 0.45 3.21 7.26
CA GLU A 32 0.75 1.87 6.73
C GLU A 32 -0.50 1.17 6.19
N GLU A 33 -1.61 1.25 6.92
CA GLU A 33 -2.90 0.70 6.48
C GLU A 33 -3.43 1.41 5.23
N ALA A 34 -3.42 2.75 5.24
CA ALA A 34 -3.89 3.54 4.10
C ALA A 34 -3.08 3.26 2.84
N PHE A 35 -1.75 3.17 2.94
CA PHE A 35 -0.89 2.85 1.81
C PHE A 35 -1.06 1.41 1.33
N ALA A 36 -1.20 0.44 2.25
CA ALA A 36 -1.46 -0.94 1.87
C ALA A 36 -2.77 -1.08 1.09
N ASP A 37 -3.84 -0.42 1.55
CA ASP A 37 -5.12 -0.41 0.85
C ASP A 37 -5.06 0.29 -0.50
N LEU A 38 -4.34 1.41 -0.60
CA LEU A 38 -4.12 2.10 -1.87
C LEU A 38 -3.40 1.20 -2.87
N LEU A 39 -2.29 0.57 -2.46
CA LEU A 39 -1.50 -0.30 -3.34
C LEU A 39 -2.31 -1.52 -3.77
N ARG A 40 -3.07 -2.13 -2.86
CA ARG A 40 -3.94 -3.27 -3.16
C ARG A 40 -5.01 -2.93 -4.18
N LYS A 41 -5.65 -1.75 -4.10
CA LYS A 41 -6.66 -1.30 -5.08
C LYS A 41 -6.11 -1.12 -6.49
N HIS A 42 -4.80 -0.97 -6.65
CA HIS A 42 -4.13 -0.76 -7.94
C HIS A 42 -3.25 -1.96 -8.36
N ASP A 43 -3.50 -3.14 -7.78
CA ASP A 43 -2.74 -4.38 -8.05
C ASP A 43 -1.22 -4.19 -7.89
N ARG A 44 -0.84 -3.34 -6.92
CA ARG A 44 0.56 -3.11 -6.57
C ARG A 44 0.94 -3.92 -5.33
N PRO A 45 2.19 -4.42 -5.30
CA PRO A 45 2.71 -5.14 -4.15
C PRO A 45 2.78 -4.22 -2.92
N THR A 46 2.21 -4.67 -1.81
CA THR A 46 2.12 -3.91 -0.55
C THR A 46 3.39 -3.97 0.30
N THR A 47 4.33 -4.87 -0.03
CA THR A 47 5.59 -5.04 0.69
C THR A 47 6.76 -5.10 -0.27
N LEU A 48 7.97 -4.74 0.20
CA LEU A 48 9.20 -4.89 -0.58
C LEU A 48 9.41 -6.33 -1.04
N LYS A 49 9.12 -7.32 -0.18
CA LYS A 49 9.22 -8.75 -0.54
C LYS A 49 8.28 -9.12 -1.68
N ALA A 50 7.03 -8.65 -1.63
CA ALA A 50 6.07 -8.88 -2.72
C ALA A 50 6.53 -8.20 -4.03
N ALA A 51 7.09 -6.99 -3.94
CA ALA A 51 7.61 -6.27 -5.09
C ALA A 51 8.83 -6.97 -5.71
N LEU A 52 9.70 -7.53 -4.88
CA LEU A 52 10.86 -8.30 -5.31
C LEU A 52 10.43 -9.59 -6.03
N ARG A 53 9.46 -10.35 -5.49
CA ARG A 53 8.90 -11.55 -6.15
C ARG A 53 8.27 -11.25 -7.51
N GLN A 54 7.55 -10.13 -7.62
CA GLN A 54 6.99 -9.71 -8.89
C GLN A 54 8.08 -9.33 -9.90
N SER A 55 9.14 -8.67 -9.43
CA SER A 55 10.30 -8.28 -10.26
C SER A 55 11.11 -9.49 -10.74
N THR A 56 11.21 -10.55 -9.94
CA THR A 56 11.90 -11.81 -10.32
C THR A 56 11.03 -12.74 -11.19
N ASN A 57 9.82 -12.32 -11.59
CA ASN A 57 8.94 -13.03 -12.54
C ASN A 57 8.50 -14.45 -12.08
N GLU A 58 8.63 -14.76 -10.78
CA GLU A 58 8.31 -16.07 -10.22
C GLU A 58 6.79 -16.31 -10.14
N ASP A 59 6.00 -15.23 -10.18
CA ASP A 59 4.54 -15.20 -10.04
C ASP A 59 3.83 -14.70 -11.32
N ARG A 60 4.35 -14.96 -12.53
CA ARG A 60 3.52 -14.84 -13.73
C ARG A 60 2.53 -16.02 -13.73
N PRO A 61 1.21 -15.82 -13.54
CA PRO A 61 0.28 -16.90 -13.83
C PRO A 61 0.48 -17.25 -15.29
N ARG A 62 0.84 -18.52 -15.55
CA ARG A 62 0.85 -19.07 -16.91
C ARG A 62 -0.49 -18.70 -17.53
N ARG A 63 -0.50 -17.74 -18.46
CA ARG A 63 -1.69 -17.45 -19.27
C ARG A 63 -2.11 -18.78 -19.86
N SER A 64 -3.19 -19.35 -19.33
CA SER A 64 -3.75 -20.57 -19.87
C SER A 64 -4.25 -20.21 -21.26
N THR A 65 -3.46 -20.58 -22.26
CA THR A 65 -3.87 -20.64 -23.65
C THR A 65 -4.93 -21.73 -23.76
N LYS A 66 -6.15 -21.44 -23.33
CA LYS A 66 -7.32 -22.24 -23.67
C LYS A 66 -7.62 -21.95 -25.14
N ARG A 67 -6.84 -22.58 -26.03
CA ARG A 67 -7.21 -22.81 -27.43
C ARG A 67 -8.56 -23.53 -27.38
N ARG A 68 -9.64 -22.79 -27.64
CA ARG A 68 -10.90 -23.36 -28.08
C ARG A 68 -10.62 -24.04 -29.42
N LYS A 69 -10.81 -25.35 -29.48
CA LYS A 69 -10.94 -26.13 -30.70
C LYS A 69 -12.35 -26.72 -30.69
#